data_AF-A0A6H0SK69-F1
#
_entry.id   AF-A0A6H0SK69-F1
#
_cell.length_a   1.000
_cell.length_b   1.000
_cell.length_c   1.000
_cell.angle_alpha   90.00
_cell.angle_beta   90.00
_cell.angle_gamma   90.00
#
_symmetry.space_group_name_H-M   'P 1'
#
loop_
_entity.id
_entity.type
_entity.pdbx_description
1 polymer ?
#
loop_
_entity_poly.entity_id
_entity_poly.type
_entity_poly.pdbx_seq_one_letter_code
_entity_poly.pdbx_strand_id
1 'polypeptide(L)'
;MSALKRFELRRDLVTGKWHPTLPKDFQSVHAVEDASYIPRSKDRSQDPYFLEGPNEYSFALCGAKIKVVLAVEFRPVDTQACERCVMELAAINERYATMTKNAEQKRKLAQNYKPVKL
;
A
#
# COMPACT_ATOMS: atom_id res chain seq x y z
N MET A 1 1.65 -0.53 1.63
CA MET A 1 1.65 0.64 2.57
C MET A 1 0.26 0.84 3.16
N SER A 2 0.15 1.64 4.22
CA SER A 2 -1.12 2.05 4.84
C SER A 2 -1.70 3.32 4.20
N ALA A 3 -3.02 3.46 4.20
CA ALA A 3 -3.72 4.60 3.62
C ALA A 3 -5.05 4.92 4.30
N LEU A 4 -5.50 6.17 4.16
CA LEU A 4 -6.78 6.66 4.67
C LEU A 4 -7.67 7.21 3.55
N LYS A 5 -8.98 7.10 3.73
CA LYS A 5 -9.99 7.59 2.78
C LYS A 5 -10.11 9.11 2.73
N ARG A 6 -9.71 9.81 3.79
CA ARG A 6 -9.86 11.25 3.94
C ARG A 6 -8.72 11.85 4.76
N PHE A 7 -8.50 13.15 4.59
CA PHE A 7 -7.76 14.01 5.50
C PHE A 7 -8.68 15.07 6.07
N GLU A 8 -8.20 15.81 7.06
CA GLU A 8 -8.90 16.97 7.63
C GLU A 8 -8.14 18.24 7.26
N LEU A 9 -8.87 19.33 6.98
CA LEU A 9 -8.26 20.63 6.79
C LEU A 9 -8.21 21.35 8.13
N ARG A 10 -7.02 21.79 8.53
CA ARG A 10 -6.82 22.67 9.68
C ARG A 10 -6.28 24.00 9.22
N ARG A 11 -6.80 25.07 9.83
CA ARG A 11 -6.29 26.42 9.62
C ARG A 11 -5.09 26.63 10.52
N ASP A 12 -3.96 26.97 9.92
CA ASP A 12 -2.82 27.49 10.66
C ASP A 12 -3.17 28.88 11.19
N LEU A 13 -3.05 29.07 12.51
CA LEU A 13 -3.40 30.31 13.19
C LEU A 13 -2.37 31.42 12.96
N VAL A 14 -1.15 31.08 12.56
CA VAL A 14 -0.07 32.04 12.27
C VAL A 14 -0.17 32.55 10.85
N THR A 15 -0.24 31.63 9.87
CA THR A 15 -0.26 32.00 8.44
C THR A 15 -1.67 32.22 7.88
N GLY A 16 -2.71 31.79 8.61
CA GLY A 16 -4.10 31.85 8.18
C GLY A 16 -4.47 30.84 7.08
N LYS A 17 -3.51 30.05 6.57
CA LYS A 17 -3.67 29.09 5.49
C LYS A 17 -4.29 27.78 5.97
N TRP A 18 -4.97 27.07 5.07
CA TRP A 18 -5.48 25.74 5.33
C TRP A 18 -4.47 24.69 4.92
N HIS A 19 -4.22 23.72 5.81
CA HIS A 19 -3.30 22.62 5.58
C HIS A 19 -4.01 21.28 5.78
N PRO A 20 -3.74 20.28 4.92
CA PRO A 20 -4.21 18.93 5.16
C PRO A 20 -3.50 18.32 6.36
N THR A 21 -4.27 17.60 7.17
CA THR A 21 -3.81 16.94 8.39
C THR A 21 -4.45 15.56 8.50
N LEU A 22 -3.80 14.66 9.22
CA LEU A 22 -4.38 13.35 9.49
C LEU A 22 -5.66 13.51 10.34
N PRO A 23 -6.72 12.73 10.05
CA PRO A 23 -7.91 12.69 10.89
C PRO A 23 -7.56 12.29 12.33
N LYS A 24 -8.30 12.79 13.32
CA LYS A 24 -8.11 12.38 14.73
C LYS A 24 -8.38 10.89 14.98
N ASP A 25 -9.27 10.32 14.19
CA ASP A 25 -9.59 8.89 14.18
C ASP A 25 -9.53 8.38 12.74
N PHE A 26 -8.71 7.36 12.53
CA PHE A 26 -8.45 6.80 11.21
C PHE A 26 -9.61 5.93 10.72
N GLN A 27 -10.54 5.51 11.59
CA GLN A 27 -11.68 4.62 11.32
C GLN A 27 -11.28 3.27 10.73
N SER A 28 -10.86 3.26 9.46
CA SER A 28 -10.36 2.09 8.75
C SER A 28 -9.12 2.45 7.95
N VAL A 29 -8.02 1.77 8.29
CA VAL A 29 -6.74 1.84 7.58
C VAL A 29 -6.77 0.84 6.44
N HIS A 30 -6.38 1.29 5.26
CA HIS A 30 -6.43 0.49 4.03
C HIS A 30 -5.03 0.12 3.54
N ALA A 31 -4.90 -1.06 2.93
CA ALA A 31 -3.67 -1.48 2.27
C ALA A 31 -3.62 -0.95 0.83
N VAL A 32 -2.45 -0.48 0.41
CA VAL A 32 -2.13 -0.11 -0.97
C VAL A 32 -0.90 -0.89 -1.44
N GLU A 33 -1.01 -1.54 -2.60
CA GLU A 33 0.03 -2.38 -3.21
C GLU A 33 1.22 -1.56 -3.68
N ASP A 34 0.93 -0.42 -4.31
CA ASP A 34 1.94 0.41 -4.93
C ASP A 34 1.74 1.88 -4.54
N ALA A 35 2.75 2.44 -3.88
CA ALA A 35 2.82 3.87 -3.62
C ALA A 35 3.60 4.59 -4.73
N SER A 36 3.67 4.03 -5.94
CA SER A 36 4.22 4.67 -7.14
C SER A 36 3.60 6.03 -7.44
N TYR A 37 2.39 6.30 -6.94
CA TYR A 37 1.74 7.62 -6.98
C TYR A 37 2.38 8.69 -6.08
N ILE A 38 3.25 8.33 -5.13
CA ILE A 38 4.06 9.31 -4.40
C ILE A 38 5.15 9.77 -5.37
N PRO A 39 5.15 11.06 -5.77
CA PRO A 39 6.16 11.59 -6.68
C PRO A 39 7.56 11.24 -6.16
N ARG A 40 8.43 10.69 -7.03
CA ARG A 40 9.80 10.30 -6.64
C ARG A 40 10.62 11.44 -6.04
N SER A 41 10.21 12.69 -6.27
CA SER A 41 10.81 13.91 -5.73
C SER A 41 10.45 14.21 -4.27
N LYS A 42 9.43 13.55 -3.71
CA LYS A 42 9.11 13.66 -2.29
C LYS A 42 9.79 12.53 -1.54
N ASP A 43 10.63 12.91 -0.58
CA ASP A 43 11.31 11.98 0.31
C ASP A 43 10.26 11.07 0.96
N ARG A 44 10.32 9.77 0.63
CA ARG A 44 9.34 8.76 1.03
C ARG A 44 9.44 8.42 2.52
N SER A 45 10.40 9.01 3.23
CA SER A 45 10.97 8.41 4.44
C SER A 45 10.29 8.82 5.75
N GLN A 46 9.40 9.82 5.77
CA GLN A 46 8.86 10.31 7.05
C GLN A 46 7.38 10.76 7.01
N ASP A 47 6.92 11.44 5.95
CA ASP A 47 5.64 12.17 6.02
C ASP A 47 4.49 11.53 5.24
N PRO A 48 3.24 11.61 5.75
CA PRO A 48 2.05 11.27 4.99
C PRO A 48 1.93 12.09 3.70
N TYR A 49 1.52 11.44 2.61
CA TYR A 49 1.23 12.10 1.35
C TYR A 49 -0.27 12.33 1.19
N PHE A 50 -0.65 13.60 1.01
CA PHE A 50 -2.04 14.04 0.85
C PHE A 50 -2.38 14.27 -0.63
N LEU A 51 -3.46 13.66 -1.08
CA LEU A 51 -4.01 13.81 -2.43
C LEU A 51 -5.06 14.93 -2.41
N GLU A 52 -4.58 16.17 -2.46
CA GLU A 52 -5.36 17.38 -2.17
C GLU A 52 -6.30 17.78 -3.30
N GLY A 53 -6.00 17.39 -4.55
CA GLY A 53 -6.84 17.72 -5.70
C GLY A 53 -8.25 17.11 -5.59
N PRO A 54 -9.30 17.79 -6.11
CA PRO A 54 -10.68 17.30 -6.03
C PRO A 54 -10.83 15.90 -6.66
N ASN A 55 -10.17 15.69 -7.80
CA ASN A 55 -10.15 14.42 -8.53
C ASN A 55 -8.90 13.58 -8.27
N GLU A 56 -8.03 14.00 -7.35
CA GLU A 56 -6.82 13.27 -7.00
C GLU A 56 -7.16 12.20 -5.96
N TYR A 57 -7.09 10.93 -6.34
CA TYR A 57 -7.28 9.80 -5.42
C TYR A 57 -6.51 8.59 -5.95
N SER A 58 -6.24 7.65 -5.07
CA SER A 58 -5.73 6.33 -5.43
C SER A 58 -6.69 5.25 -4.91
N PHE A 59 -6.39 3.99 -5.17
CA PHE A 59 -7.22 2.86 -4.78
C PHE A 59 -6.48 1.95 -3.81
N ALA A 60 -7.16 1.63 -2.71
CA ALA A 60 -6.78 0.53 -1.83
C ALA A 60 -7.00 -0.82 -2.51
N LEU A 61 -6.39 -1.88 -1.95
CA LEU A 61 -6.62 -3.27 -2.39
C LEU A 61 -8.11 -3.66 -2.40
N CYS A 62 -8.89 -3.14 -1.45
CA CYS A 62 -10.33 -3.41 -1.40
C CYS A 62 -11.17 -2.58 -2.40
N GLY A 63 -10.53 -1.77 -3.25
CA GLY A 63 -11.17 -0.85 -4.20
C GLY A 63 -11.64 0.48 -3.61
N ALA A 64 -11.35 0.77 -2.33
CA ALA A 64 -11.73 2.04 -1.73
C ALA A 64 -10.88 3.19 -2.29
N LYS A 65 -11.51 4.34 -2.57
CA LYS A 65 -10.80 5.58 -2.89
C LYS A 65 -10.08 6.11 -1.66
N ILE A 66 -8.78 6.34 -1.78
CA ILE A 66 -7.92 6.89 -0.72
C ILE A 66 -7.45 8.29 -1.07
N LYS A 67 -7.28 9.11 -0.02
CA LYS A 67 -6.85 10.52 -0.10
C LYS A 67 -5.55 10.78 0.67
N VAL A 68 -5.10 9.81 1.47
CA VAL A 68 -3.86 9.89 2.23
C VAL A 68 -3.11 8.57 2.10
N VAL A 69 -1.84 8.65 1.73
CA VAL A 69 -0.90 7.52 1.84
C VAL A 69 -0.02 7.77 3.05
N LEU A 70 -0.02 6.86 4.02
CA LEU A 70 0.80 6.99 5.20
C LEU A 70 2.21 6.47 4.91
N ALA A 71 3.23 7.10 5.49
CA ALA A 71 4.63 6.64 5.43
C ALA A 71 4.90 5.46 6.38
N VAL A 72 3.92 4.56 6.54
CA VAL A 72 4.03 3.36 7.37
C VAL A 72 3.47 2.15 6.65
N GLU A 73 4.00 0.99 7.00
CA GLU A 73 3.53 -0.28 6.46
C GLU A 73 2.12 -0.61 6.94
N PHE A 74 1.42 -1.40 6.13
CA PHE A 74 0.10 -1.91 6.50
C PHE A 74 0.26 -3.14 7.37
N ARG A 75 -0.35 -3.11 8.56
CA ARG A 75 -0.32 -4.19 9.54
C ARG A 75 -1.71 -4.83 9.63
N PRO A 76 -1.89 -6.07 9.15
CA PRO A 76 -3.19 -6.75 9.18
C PRO A 76 -3.75 -7.03 10.57
N VAL A 77 -2.87 -7.02 11.57
CA VAL A 77 -3.21 -7.30 12.98
C VAL A 77 -3.74 -6.07 13.72
N ASP A 78 -3.63 -4.88 13.12
CA ASP A 78 -4.08 -3.65 13.75
C ASP A 78 -5.61 -3.62 13.82
N THR A 79 -6.17 -3.15 14.93
CA THR A 79 -7.62 -3.11 15.18
C THR A 79 -8.38 -2.25 14.17
N GLN A 80 -7.70 -1.28 13.56
CA GLN A 80 -8.27 -0.39 12.54
C GLN A 80 -8.04 -0.91 11.12
N ALA A 81 -7.40 -2.06 10.92
CA ALA A 81 -7.14 -2.60 9.59
C ALA A 81 -8.46 -2.94 8.87
N CYS A 82 -8.61 -2.49 7.63
CA CYS A 82 -9.76 -2.83 6.81
C CYS A 82 -9.75 -4.34 6.51
N GLU A 83 -10.77 -5.06 6.95
CA GLU A 83 -10.90 -6.52 6.80
C GLU A 83 -10.77 -6.99 5.34
N ARG A 84 -11.38 -6.26 4.40
CA ARG A 84 -11.25 -6.58 2.97
C ARG A 84 -9.81 -6.44 2.48
N CYS A 85 -9.09 -5.41 2.92
CA CYS A 85 -7.67 -5.27 2.60
C CYS A 85 -6.82 -6.39 3.20
N VAL A 86 -7.16 -6.86 4.40
CA VAL A 86 -6.50 -8.01 5.04
C VAL A 86 -6.69 -9.27 4.20
N MET A 87 -7.92 -9.55 3.76
CA MET A 87 -8.22 -10.72 2.91
C MET A 87 -7.50 -10.67 1.57
N GLU A 88 -7.57 -9.53 0.87
CA GLU A 88 -6.90 -9.37 -0.43
C GLU A 88 -5.37 -9.51 -0.29
N LEU A 89 -4.79 -8.93 0.77
CA LEU A 89 -3.35 -9.07 1.02
C LEU A 89 -2.95 -10.52 1.30
N ALA A 90 -3.77 -11.27 2.05
CA ALA A 90 -3.53 -12.69 2.28
C ALA A 90 -3.55 -13.50 0.97
N ALA A 91 -4.55 -13.26 0.11
CA ALA A 91 -4.66 -13.90 -1.20
C ALA A 91 -3.50 -13.53 -2.14
N ILE A 92 -3.00 -12.30 -2.08
CA ILE A 92 -1.82 -11.87 -2.82
C ILE A 92 -0.57 -12.62 -2.31
N ASN A 93 -0.37 -12.67 -0.99
CA ASN A 93 0.79 -13.36 -0.39
C ASN A 93 0.80 -14.86 -0.72
N GLU A 94 -0.36 -15.52 -0.70
CA GLU A 94 -0.48 -16.93 -1.07
C GLU A 94 -0.13 -17.19 -2.55
N ARG A 95 -0.57 -16.31 -3.45
CA ARG A 95 -0.20 -16.36 -4.88
C ARG A 95 1.31 -16.22 -5.06
N TYR A 96 1.94 -15.26 -4.38
CA TYR A 96 3.39 -15.08 -4.42
C TYR A 96 4.15 -16.29 -3.86
N ALA A 97 3.69 -16.87 -2.74
CA ALA A 97 4.27 -18.07 -2.16
C ALA A 97 4.19 -19.28 -3.11
N THR A 98 3.10 -19.39 -3.87
CA THR A 98 2.92 -20.46 -4.87
C THR A 98 3.85 -20.25 -6.08
N MET A 99 3.94 -19.02 -6.59
CA MET A 99 4.81 -18.68 -7.72
C MET A 99 6.30 -18.92 -7.41
N THR A 100 6.74 -18.55 -6.20
CA THR A 100 8.12 -18.74 -5.75
C THR A 100 8.49 -20.22 -5.62
N LYS A 101 7.62 -21.04 -5.04
CA LYS A 101 7.78 -22.51 -4.99
C LYS A 101 7.89 -23.12 -6.40
N ASN A 102 7.01 -22.71 -7.32
CA ASN A 102 7.04 -23.19 -8.70
C ASN A 102 8.33 -22.79 -9.43
N ALA A 103 8.83 -21.57 -9.21
CA ALA A 103 10.09 -21.11 -9.78
C ALA A 103 11.28 -21.90 -9.24
N GLU A 104 11.31 -22.21 -7.95
CA GLU A 104 12.34 -23.03 -7.32
C GLU A 104 12.34 -24.47 -7.87
N GLN A 105 11.16 -25.08 -8.03
CA GLN A 105 11.02 -26.42 -8.59
C GLN A 105 11.52 -26.48 -10.04
N LYS A 106 11.18 -25.48 -10.87
CA LYS A 106 11.71 -25.37 -12.24
C LYS A 106 13.23 -25.25 -12.28
N ARG A 107 13.83 -24.47 -11.37
CA ARG A 107 15.30 -24.37 -11.24
C ARG A 107 15.94 -25.71 -10.89
N LYS A 108 15.37 -26.45 -9.94
CA LYS A 108 15.84 -27.80 -9.55
C LYS A 108 15.74 -28.80 -10.70
N LEU A 109 14.64 -28.79 -11.45
CA LEU A 109 14.47 -29.65 -12.63
C LEU A 109 15.48 -29.32 -13.73
N ALA A 110 15.74 -28.04 -13.99
CA ALA A 110 16.73 -27.61 -14.98
C ALA A 110 18.17 -28.01 -14.59
N GLN A 111 18.51 -27.96 -13.29
CA GLN A 111 19.83 -28.39 -12.79
C GLN A 111 20.06 -29.90 -12.89
N ASN A 112 18.99 -30.70 -12.83
CA ASN A 112 19.06 -32.16 -12.96
C ASN A 112 18.98 -32.66 -14.40
N TYR A 113 18.80 -31.76 -15.38
CA TYR A 113 18.77 -32.13 -16.78
C TYR A 113 20.19 -32.43 -17.28
N LYS A 114 20.50 -33.72 -17.50
CA LYS A 114 21.69 -34.14 -18.26
C LYS A 114 21.28 -34.32 -19.73
N PRO A 115 21.84 -33.54 -20.68
CA PRO A 115 21.58 -33.77 -22.08
C PRO A 115 22.09 -35.15 -22.48
N VAL A 116 21.22 -35.96 -23.08
CA VAL A 116 21.61 -37.23 -23.70
C VAL A 116 22.47 -36.88 -24.90
N LYS A 117 23.76 -37.22 -24.84
CA LYS A 117 24.65 -37.12 -26.01
C LYS A 117 24.24 -38.22 -27.00
N LEU A 118 23.79 -37.80 -28.18
CA LEU A 118 23.61 -38.67 -29.36
C LEU A 118 24.97 -39.00 -29.97
#